data_AF-A0A9D8BKY6-F1
#
_entry.id   AF-A0A9D8BKY6-F1
#
_cell.length_a   1.000
_cell.length_b   1.000
_cell.length_c   1.000
_cell.angle_alpha   90.00
_cell.angle_beta   90.00
_cell.angle_gamma   90.00
#
_symmetry.space_group_name_H-M   'P 1'
#
loop_
_entity.id
_entity.type
_entity.pdbx_description
1 polymer ?
#
loop_
_entity_poly.entity_id
_entity_poly.type
_entity_poly.pdbx_seq_one_letter_code
_entity_poly.pdbx_strand_id
1 'polypeptide(L)' 'MAYRGHIQGGIVVIDDNIALPDGTIVVVEPIESACMMTLAERYKDIIGIAPDLPSDMAENHDHYVHGTPKK' A
#
# COMPACT_ATOMS: atom_id res chain seq x y z
N MET A 1 -16.22 -19.33 -8.41
CA MET A 1 -16.30 -18.12 -7.57
C MET A 1 -15.31 -18.31 -6.44
N ALA A 2 -14.52 -17.29 -6.10
CA ALA A 2 -13.56 -17.33 -5.00
C ALA A 2 -13.95 -16.25 -4.00
N TYR A 3 -13.89 -16.57 -2.71
CA TYR A 3 -14.21 -15.65 -1.62
C TYR A 3 -12.92 -15.23 -0.94
N ARG A 4 -12.83 -13.95 -0.57
CA ARG A 4 -11.72 -13.43 0.23
C ARG A 4 -12.09 -13.48 1.70
N GLY A 5 -11.10 -13.79 2.50
CA GLY A 5 -11.23 -13.86 3.93
C GLY A 5 -9.87 -13.88 4.58
N HIS A 6 -9.86 -13.71 5.89
CA HIS A 6 -8.66 -13.73 6.70
C HIS A 6 -8.79 -14.75 7.83
N ILE A 7 -7.65 -15.21 8.33
CA ILE A 7 -7.63 -16.11 9.49
C ILE A 7 -7.66 -15.26 10.76
N GLN A 8 -8.66 -15.48 11.62
CA GLN A 8 -8.74 -14.87 12.94
C GLN A 8 -8.85 -15.98 13.99
N GLY A 9 -7.82 -16.14 14.83
CA GLY A 9 -7.81 -17.15 15.89
C GLY A 9 -7.93 -18.60 15.39
N GLY A 10 -7.47 -18.88 14.17
CA GLY A 10 -7.58 -20.20 13.54
C GLY A 10 -8.91 -20.46 12.81
N ILE A 11 -9.81 -19.48 12.77
CA ILE A 11 -11.08 -19.54 12.04
C ILE A 11 -10.95 -18.70 10.75
N VAL A 12 -11.46 -19.21 9.63
CA VAL A 12 -11.56 -18.44 8.38
C VAL A 12 -12.76 -17.50 8.48
N VAL A 13 -12.52 -16.19 8.46
CA VAL A 13 -13.54 -15.15 8.43
C VAL A 13 -13.64 -14.63 6.99
N ILE A 14 -14.82 -14.75 6.38
CA ILE A 14 -15.08 -14.23 5.03
C ILE A 14 -15.29 -12.71 5.13
N ASP A 15 -14.55 -11.94 4.34
CA ASP A 15 -14.61 -10.46 4.38
C ASP A 15 -15.90 -9.93 3.71
N ASP A 16 -16.38 -10.65 2.70
CA ASP A 16 -17.63 -10.33 2.02
C ASP A 16 -18.83 -10.78 2.86
N ASN A 17 -19.89 -9.98 2.89
CA ASN A 17 -21.13 -10.30 3.61
C ASN A 17 -21.97 -11.36 2.86
N ILE A 18 -21.44 -12.57 2.78
CA ILE A 18 -22.01 -13.70 2.06
C ILE A 18 -22.24 -14.85 3.05
N ALA A 19 -23.51 -15.23 3.21
CA ALA A 19 -23.87 -16.37 4.03
C ALA A 19 -23.75 -17.65 3.19
N LEU A 20 -22.74 -18.47 3.47
CA LEU A 20 -22.66 -19.83 2.95
C LEU A 20 -23.55 -20.76 3.81
N PRO A 21 -24.26 -21.72 3.20
CA PRO A 21 -25.06 -22.69 3.96
C PRO A 21 -24.22 -23.50 4.94
N ASP A 22 -24.81 -23.83 6.09
CA ASP A 22 -24.18 -24.72 7.06
C ASP A 22 -23.82 -26.07 6.42
N GLY A 23 -22.65 -26.60 6.76
CA GLY A 23 -22.13 -27.86 6.20
C GLY A 23 -21.47 -27.73 4.82
N THR A 24 -21.32 -26.52 4.28
CA THR A 24 -20.54 -26.29 3.05
C THR A 24 -19.08 -26.70 3.25
N ILE A 25 -18.60 -27.64 2.43
CA ILE A 25 -17.19 -28.04 2.40
C ILE A 25 -16.41 -26.96 1.64
N VAL A 26 -15.39 -26.39 2.28
CA VAL A 26 -14.55 -25.34 1.70
C VAL A 26 -13.09 -25.79 1.60
N VAL A 27 -12.40 -25.32 0.57
CA VAL A 27 -10.94 -25.42 0.44
C VAL A 27 -10.36 -24.04 0.68
N VAL A 28 -9.38 -23.96 1.57
CA VAL A 28 -8.70 -22.71 1.89
C VAL A 28 -7.36 -22.70 1.16
N GLU A 29 -7.21 -21.78 0.23
CA GLU A 29 -5.93 -21.51 -0.43
C GLU A 29 -5.33 -20.24 0.18
N PRO A 30 -4.22 -20.35 0.95
CA PRO A 30 -3.56 -19.17 1.47
C PRO A 30 -3.00 -18.35 0.31
N ILE A 31 -3.44 -17.10 0.22
CA ILE A 31 -2.87 -16.14 -0.70
C ILE A 31 -1.71 -15.49 0.05
N GLU A 32 -0.51 -15.50 -0.54
CA GLU A 32 0.56 -14.66 -0.04
C GLU A 32 0.06 -13.22 -0.09
N SER A 33 -0.18 -12.63 1.08
CA SER A 33 -0.37 -11.20 1.19
C SER A 33 0.84 -10.59 0.51
N ALA A 34 0.63 -10.00 -0.67
CA ALA A 34 1.65 -9.20 -1.31
C ALA A 34 2.06 -8.20 -0.23
N CYS A 35 3.26 -8.39 0.33
CA CYS A 35 3.77 -7.54 1.39
C CYS A 35 3.90 -6.17 0.73
N MET A 36 2.83 -5.37 0.82
CA MET A 36 2.78 -4.07 0.19
C MET A 36 3.74 -3.24 1.02
N MET A 37 4.98 -3.18 0.54
CA MET A 37 5.99 -2.30 1.08
C MET A 37 5.34 -0.94 1.26
N THR A 38 5.47 -0.42 2.47
CA THR A 38 5.10 0.95 2.78
C THR A 38 5.80 1.91 1.81
N LEU A 39 5.26 3.11 1.61
CA LEU A 39 5.90 4.11 0.77
C LEU A 39 7.34 4.40 1.25
N ALA A 40 7.57 4.40 2.57
CA ALA A 40 8.89 4.57 3.15
C ALA A 40 9.86 3.45 2.74
N GLU A 41 9.42 2.19 2.77
CA GLU A 41 10.25 1.05 2.34
C GLU A 41 10.50 1.07 0.84
N ARG A 42 9.48 1.42 0.04
CA ARG A 42 9.60 1.47 -1.43
C ARG A 42 10.56 2.55 -1.90
N TYR A 43 10.60 3.69 -1.22
CA TYR A 43 11.40 4.85 -1.62
C TYR A 43 12.64 5.07 -0.73
N LYS A 44 13.01 4.08 0.09
CA LYS A 44 14.14 4.18 1.03
C LYS A 44 15.44 4.65 0.38
N ASP A 45 15.70 4.20 -0.85
CA ASP A 45 16.94 4.51 -1.56
C ASP A 45 17.01 5.95 -2.09
N ILE A 46 15.87 6.64 -2.19
CA ILE A 46 15.81 8.03 -2.68
C ILE A 46 15.48 9.05 -1.59
N ILE A 47 14.92 8.61 -0.46
CA ILE A 47 14.60 9.51 0.66
C ILE A 47 15.90 10.12 1.19
N GLY A 48 15.99 11.46 1.13
CA GLY A 48 17.14 12.21 1.63
C GLY A 48 18.36 12.23 0.71
N ILE A 49 18.26 11.77 -0.55
CA ILE A 49 19.40 11.72 -1.49
C ILE A 49 19.95 13.11 -1.86
N ALA A 50 19.15 14.16 -1.72
CA ALA A 50 19.51 15.52 -2.09
C ALA A 50 19.48 16.43 -0.83
N PRO A 51 20.56 16.45 -0.02
CA PRO A 51 20.60 17.13 1.27
C PRO A 51 20.68 18.66 1.16
N ASP A 52 21.18 19.18 0.04
CA ASP A 52 21.45 20.61 -0.14
C ASP A 52 20.32 21.35 -0.87
N LEU A 53 19.13 20.75 -0.98
CA LEU A 53 17.98 21.39 -1.61
C LEU A 53 17.32 22.43 -0.69
N PRO A 54 16.77 23.52 -1.27
CA PRO A 54 15.93 24.46 -0.53
C PRO A 54 14.75 23.75 0.15
N SER A 55 14.36 24.21 1.35
CA SER A 55 13.24 23.63 2.09
C SER A 55 11.90 23.77 1.38
N ASP A 56 11.77 24.72 0.46
CA ASP A 56 10.60 24.99 -0.37
C ASP A 56 10.71 24.42 -1.79
N MET A 57 11.71 23.56 -2.07
CA MET A 57 11.96 23.01 -3.40
C MET A 57 10.75 22.26 -3.98
N ALA A 58 10.00 21.53 -3.17
CA ALA A 58 8.82 20.78 -3.65
C ALA A 58 7.70 21.71 -4.15
N GLU A 59 7.45 22.79 -3.42
CA GLU A 59 6.43 23.80 -3.76
C GLU A 59 6.86 24.66 -4.95
N ASN A 60 8.15 25.02 -4.99
CA ASN A 60 8.74 25.94 -5.97
C ASN A 60 9.64 25.24 -7.01
N HIS A 61 9.37 23.99 -7.34
CA HIS A 61 10.25 23.22 -8.24
C HIS A 61 10.43 23.89 -9.61
N ASP A 62 9.38 24.50 -10.17
CA ASP A 62 9.47 25.27 -11.43
C ASP A 62 10.44 26.46 -11.33
N HIS A 63 10.47 27.14 -10.18
CA HIS A 63 11.38 28.25 -9.96
C HIS A 63 12.84 27.78 -9.97
N TYR A 64 13.13 26.69 -9.25
CA TYR A 64 14.50 26.20 -9.12
C TYR A 64 15.01 25.44 -10.35
N VAL A 65 14.12 24.75 -11.08
CA VAL A 65 14.50 23.98 -12.28
C VAL A 65 14.43 24.83 -13.55
N HIS A 66 13.46 25.73 -13.66
CA HIS A 66 13.15 26.46 -14.89
C HIS A 66 13.25 27.99 -14.76
N GLY A 67 13.51 28.54 -13.56
CA GLY A 67 13.68 29.98 -13.35
C GLY A 67 12.38 30.77 -13.36
N THR A 68 11.22 30.13 -13.25
CA THR A 68 9.92 30.84 -13.16
C THR A 68 9.81 31.61 -11.84
N PRO A 69 8.92 32.62 -11.72
CA PRO A 69 8.59 33.18 -10.42
C PRO A 69 8.12 32.08 -9.43
N LYS A 70 8.40 32.28 -8.13
CA LYS A 70 7.85 31.43 -7.06
C LYS A 70 6.33 31.56 -7.01
N LYS A 71 5.66 30.47 -6.64
CA LYS A 71 4.20 30.42 -6.49
C LYS A 71 3.77 30.95 -5.13
#